data_AF-A0A7C6WZX1-F1
#
_entry.id   AF-A0A7C6WZX1-F1
#
_cell.length_a   1.000
_cell.length_b   1.000
_cell.length_c   1.000
_cell.angle_alpha   90.00
_cell.angle_beta   90.00
_cell.angle_gamma   90.00
#
_symmetry.space_group_name_H-M   'P 1'
#
loop_
_entity.id
_entity.type
_entity.pdbx_description
1 polymer ?
#
loop_
_entity_poly.entity_id
_entity_poly.type
_entity_poly.pdbx_seq_one_letter_code
_entity_poly.pdbx_strand_id
1 'polypeptide(L)'
;MTIYILMIFAILILGLFTSVIFQSNKSKKIYAIIVFLLVYAISALRSTSVGTDVPGYVRYFFTVENMAVSDLFLHRFEPGYIVLNKLLSLFIDNEQVFLAAMALII
;
A
#
# COMPACT_ATOMS: atom_id res chain seq x y z
N MET A 1 7.72 4.67 13.78
CA MET A 1 8.34 5.93 13.31
C MET A 1 9.78 5.76 12.88
N THR A 2 10.65 5.13 13.67
CA THR A 2 12.06 4.87 13.31
C THR A 2 12.25 4.21 11.95
N ILE A 3 11.46 3.17 11.63
CA ILE A 3 11.54 2.46 10.33
C ILE A 3 11.26 3.41 9.15
N TYR A 4 10.28 4.30 9.27
CA TYR A 4 9.99 5.29 8.23
C TYR A 4 11.11 6.30 8.05
N ILE A 5 11.74 6.74 9.14
CA ILE A 5 12.89 7.65 9.09
C ILE A 5 14.07 6.95 8.39
N LEU A 6 14.37 5.71 8.76
CA LEU A 6 15.42 4.91 8.11
C LEU A 6 15.15 4.71 6.62
N MET A 7 13.90 4.47 6.23
CA MET A 7 13.49 4.37 4.83
C MET A 7 13.79 5.67 4.07
N ILE A 8 13.45 6.83 4.64
CA ILE A 8 13.72 8.13 4.02
C ILE A 8 15.24 8.33 3.83
N PHE A 9 16.05 8.05 4.84
CA PHE A 9 17.50 8.12 4.72
C PHE A 9 18.04 7.17 3.66
N ALA A 10 17.54 5.93 3.59
CA ALA A 10 17.93 4.96 2.57
C ALA A 10 17.62 5.47 1.15
N ILE A 11 16.42 6.03 0.94
CA ILE A 11 16.02 6.61 -0.35
C ILE A 11 16.94 7.78 -0.74
N LEU A 12 17.24 8.68 0.20
CA LEU A 12 18.13 9.82 -0.06
C LEU A 12 19.55 9.36 -0.44
N ILE A 13 20.12 8.41 0.31
CA ILE A 13 21.44 7.84 0.01
C ILE A 13 21.43 7.21 -1.39
N LEU A 14 20.46 6.35 -1.69
CA LEU A 14 20.33 5.73 -3.03
C LEU A 14 20.19 6.79 -4.14
N GLY A 15 19.47 7.88 -3.90
CA GLY A 15 19.32 9.00 -4.82
C GLY A 15 20.64 9.72 -5.11
N LEU A 16 21.46 9.95 -4.08
CA LEU A 16 22.80 10.53 -4.23
C LEU A 16 23.72 9.60 -5.04
N PHE A 17 23.75 8.31 -4.73
CA PHE A 17 24.57 7.33 -5.47
C PHE A 17 24.17 7.28 -6.95
N THR A 18 22.88 7.26 -7.25
CA THR A 18 22.39 7.16 -8.63
C THR A 18 22.57 8.44 -9.44
N SER A 19 22.43 9.61 -8.80
CA SER A 19 22.58 10.92 -9.45
C SER A 19 24.03 11.38 -9.60
N VAL A 20 24.94 10.98 -8.71
CA VAL A 20 26.34 11.44 -8.75
C VAL A 20 27.24 10.42 -9.44
N ILE A 21 27.10 9.12 -9.10
CA ILE A 21 28.06 8.08 -9.49
C ILE A 21 27.60 7.35 -10.76
N PHE A 22 26.33 6.94 -10.84
CA PHE A 22 25.85 6.01 -11.87
C PHE A 22 24.96 6.66 -12.93
N GLN A 23 25.25 7.90 -13.35
CA GLN A 23 24.41 8.78 -14.19
C GLN A 23 23.93 8.17 -15.54
N SER A 24 22.96 7.27 -15.51
CA SER A 24 22.43 6.56 -16.68
C SER A 24 20.92 6.35 -16.56
N ASN A 25 20.23 6.20 -17.69
CA ASN A 25 18.79 5.90 -17.66
C ASN A 25 18.50 4.55 -17.00
N LYS A 26 19.43 3.59 -17.13
CA LYS A 26 19.34 2.28 -16.47
C LYS A 26 19.39 2.42 -14.95
N SER A 27 20.32 3.21 -14.40
CA SER A 27 20.42 3.41 -12.94
C SER A 27 19.20 4.13 -12.37
N LYS A 28 18.63 5.11 -13.10
CA LYS A 28 17.38 5.79 -12.70
C LYS A 28 16.21 4.80 -12.62
N LYS A 29 16.10 3.88 -13.58
CA LYS A 29 15.07 2.84 -13.57
C LYS A 29 15.27 1.86 -12.41
N ILE A 30 16.50 1.42 -12.17
CA ILE A 30 16.84 0.55 -11.03
C ILE A 30 16.53 1.25 -9.70
N TYR A 31 16.91 2.52 -9.56
CA TYR A 31 16.58 3.34 -8.40
C TYR A 31 15.08 3.39 -8.14
N ALA A 32 14.28 3.72 -9.16
CA ALA A 32 12.83 3.77 -9.04
C ALA A 32 12.23 2.42 -8.58
N ILE A 33 12.72 1.30 -9.15
CA ILE A 33 12.29 -0.05 -8.74
C ILE A 33 12.67 -0.33 -7.28
N ILE A 34 13.88 -0.02 -6.85
CA ILE A 34 14.32 -0.24 -5.47
C ILE A 34 13.51 0.61 -4.49
N VAL A 35 13.30 1.89 -4.80
CA VAL A 35 12.48 2.80 -3.97
C VAL A 35 11.05 2.28 -3.87
N PHE A 36 10.46 1.88 -5.00
CA PHE A 36 9.13 1.28 -5.02
C PHE A 36 9.07 0.04 -4.12
N LEU A 37 10.03 -0.89 -4.25
CA LEU A 37 10.05 -2.11 -3.43
C LEU A 37 10.23 -1.82 -1.93
N LEU A 38 11.03 -0.82 -1.57
CA LEU A 38 11.20 -0.40 -0.17
C LEU A 38 9.91 0.18 0.42
N VAL A 39 9.28 1.10 -0.31
CA VAL A 39 8.01 1.72 0.12
C VAL A 39 6.90 0.68 0.17
N TYR A 40 6.81 -0.16 -0.86
CA TYR A 40 5.86 -1.26 -0.93
C TYR A 40 6.04 -2.21 0.27
N ALA A 41 7.26 -2.69 0.54
CA ALA A 41 7.51 -3.63 1.63
C ALA A 41 7.11 -3.04 2.99
N ILE A 42 7.47 -1.78 3.27
CA ILE A 42 7.12 -1.14 4.54
C ILE A 42 5.62 -0.90 4.67
N SER A 43 4.95 -0.48 3.58
CA SER A 43 3.50 -0.28 3.56
C SER A 43 2.72 -1.60 3.65
N ALA A 44 3.21 -2.64 2.98
CA ALA A 44 2.59 -3.97 2.92
C ALA A 44 2.78 -4.78 4.21
N LEU A 45 3.86 -4.54 4.96
CA LEU A 45 4.19 -5.26 6.20
C LEU A 45 3.87 -4.47 7.49
N ARG A 46 3.34 -3.25 7.37
CA ARG A 46 2.94 -2.48 8.56
C ARG A 46 1.81 -3.19 9.30
N SER A 47 1.80 -3.05 10.62
CA SER A 47 0.66 -3.46 11.44
C SER A 47 -0.55 -2.55 11.14
N THR A 48 -1.75 -3.10 11.30
CA THR A 48 -3.02 -2.36 11.25
C THR A 48 -3.09 -1.20 12.24
N SER A 49 -2.31 -1.23 13.32
CA SER A 49 -2.18 -0.14 14.30
C SER A 49 -1.38 1.07 13.79
N VAL A 50 -0.69 0.95 12.65
CA VAL A 50 0.21 1.99 12.12
C VAL A 50 -0.49 2.80 11.04
N GLY A 51 -0.99 3.96 11.45
CA GLY A 51 -1.70 4.92 10.60
C GLY A 51 -3.13 5.11 11.11
N THR A 52 -3.56 6.37 11.23
CA THR A 52 -4.82 6.73 11.89
C THR A 52 -6.03 6.04 11.29
N ASP A 53 -6.08 5.94 9.96
CA ASP A 53 -7.25 5.41 9.23
C ASP A 53 -7.15 3.91 8.93
N VAL A 54 -5.96 3.30 9.08
CA VAL A 54 -5.71 1.90 8.71
C VAL A 54 -6.65 0.91 9.42
N PRO A 55 -6.87 1.01 10.75
CA PRO A 55 -7.84 0.14 11.43
C PRO A 55 -9.26 0.28 10.85
N GLY A 56 -9.63 1.51 10.45
CA GLY A 56 -10.93 1.79 9.85
C GLY A 56 -11.08 1.14 8.48
N TYR A 57 -10.07 1.26 7.62
CA TYR A 57 -10.07 0.63 6.30
C TYR A 57 -10.14 -0.90 6.37
N VAL A 58 -9.35 -1.51 7.27
CA VAL A 58 -9.36 -2.97 7.48
C VAL A 58 -10.73 -3.42 7.97
N ARG A 59 -11.28 -2.77 8.99
CA ARG A 59 -12.63 -3.09 9.50
C ARG A 59 -13.69 -2.96 8.42
N TYR A 60 -13.59 -1.93 7.60
CA TYR A 60 -14.53 -1.71 6.50
C TYR A 60 -14.41 -2.78 5.41
N PHE A 61 -13.19 -3.18 5.06
CA PHE A 61 -12.94 -4.27 4.11
C PHE A 61 -13.69 -5.55 4.51
N PHE A 62 -13.52 -6.00 5.76
CA PHE A 62 -14.24 -7.18 6.29
C PHE A 62 -15.76 -6.97 6.40
N THR A 63 -16.22 -5.72 6.49
CA THR A 63 -17.67 -5.43 6.43
C THR A 63 -18.22 -5.60 5.01
N VAL A 64 -17.49 -5.11 4.00
CA VAL A 64 -17.86 -5.23 2.58
C VAL A 64 -17.78 -6.67 2.07
N GLU A 65 -16.82 -7.43 2.57
CA GLU A 65 -16.69 -8.87 2.28
C GLU A 65 -18.02 -9.61 2.51
N ASN A 66 -18.64 -9.37 3.67
CA ASN A 66 -19.88 -10.03 4.10
C ASN A 66 -21.17 -9.42 3.51
N MET A 67 -21.06 -8.35 2.71
CA MET A 67 -22.21 -7.62 2.17
C MET A 67 -22.75 -8.23 0.87
N ALA A 68 -24.07 -8.20 0.67
CA ALA A 68 -24.65 -8.52 -0.63
C ALA A 68 -24.30 -7.46 -1.67
N VAL A 69 -24.12 -7.87 -2.93
CA VAL A 69 -23.76 -6.94 -4.02
C VAL A 69 -24.82 -5.86 -4.23
N SER A 70 -26.09 -6.17 -3.95
CA SER A 70 -27.21 -5.22 -3.99
C SER A 70 -27.06 -4.05 -3.02
N ASP A 71 -26.35 -4.26 -1.92
CA ASP A 71 -26.31 -3.32 -0.79
C ASP A 71 -25.04 -2.45 -0.81
N LEU A 72 -24.09 -2.76 -1.70
CA LEU A 72 -22.79 -2.09 -1.78
C LEU A 72 -22.93 -0.57 -1.93
N PHE A 73 -23.86 -0.11 -2.78
CA PHE A 73 -24.04 1.31 -3.07
C PHE A 73 -24.98 2.04 -2.10
N LEU A 74 -25.45 1.37 -1.03
CA LEU A 74 -26.20 2.01 0.05
C LEU A 74 -25.27 2.68 1.07
N HIS A 75 -23.97 2.37 1.03
CA HIS A 75 -22.97 2.95 1.91
C HIS A 75 -22.43 4.30 1.41
N ARG A 76 -21.97 5.14 2.36
CA ARG A 76 -21.44 6.50 2.10
C ARG A 76 -20.06 6.55 1.46
N PHE A 77 -19.42 5.41 1.22
CA PHE A 77 -18.07 5.37 0.66
C PHE A 77 -18.10 5.58 -0.86
N GLU A 78 -16.97 6.03 -1.40
CA GLU A 78 -16.83 6.25 -2.83
C GLU A 78 -17.05 4.95 -3.61
N PRO A 79 -17.90 4.92 -4.65
CA PRO A 79 -18.23 3.70 -5.39
C PRO A 79 -17.02 2.88 -5.85
N GLY A 80 -15.96 3.56 -6.30
CA GLY A 80 -14.72 2.90 -6.73
C GLY A 80 -14.02 2.15 -5.60
N TYR A 81 -13.99 2.72 -4.40
CA TYR A 81 -13.41 2.08 -3.21
C TYR A 81 -14.23 0.86 -2.75
N ILE A 82 -15.56 0.96 -2.79
CA ILE A 82 -16.44 -0.17 -2.43
C ILE A 82 -16.27 -1.34 -3.41
N VAL A 83 -16.27 -1.05 -4.71
CA VAL A 83 -16.06 -2.06 -5.75
C VAL A 83 -14.69 -2.71 -5.63
N LEU A 84 -13.63 -1.92 -5.41
CA LEU A 84 -12.29 -2.44 -5.20
C LEU A 84 -12.25 -3.40 -4.00
N ASN A 85 -12.78 -2.99 -2.85
CA ASN A 85 -12.80 -3.85 -1.66
C ASN A 85 -13.60 -5.13 -1.89
N LYS A 86 -14.73 -5.07 -2.60
CA LYS A 86 -15.51 -6.26 -2.92
C LYS A 86 -14.78 -7.22 -3.86
N LEU A 87 -14.04 -6.70 -4.84
CA LEU A 87 -13.22 -7.53 -5.73
C LEU A 87 -12.06 -8.19 -4.97
N LEU A 88 -11.38 -7.42 -4.12
CA LEU A 88 -10.29 -7.93 -3.29
C LEU A 88 -10.78 -9.01 -2.31
N SER A 89 -11.98 -8.84 -1.74
CA SER A 89 -12.56 -9.82 -0.80
C SER A 89 -12.91 -11.16 -1.42
N LEU A 90 -12.85 -11.31 -2.75
CA LEU A 90 -13.02 -12.62 -3.41
C LEU A 90 -11.81 -13.52 -3.25
N PHE A 91 -10.64 -12.95 -2.94
CA PHE A 91 -9.36 -13.64 -2.89
C PHE A 91 -8.60 -13.45 -1.57
N ILE A 92 -9.09 -12.57 -0.70
CA ILE A 92 -8.39 -12.12 0.50
C ILE A 92 -9.30 -12.30 1.71
N ASP A 93 -8.79 -13.02 2.71
CA ASP A 93 -9.42 -13.31 4.00
C ASP A 93 -8.58 -12.79 5.19
N ASN A 94 -7.47 -12.11 4.92
CA ASN A 94 -6.48 -11.70 5.90
C ASN A 94 -6.12 -10.21 5.80
N GLU A 95 -6.04 -9.53 6.95
CA GLU A 95 -5.73 -8.10 7.02
C GLU A 95 -4.37 -7.73 6.41
N GLN A 96 -3.35 -8.57 6.59
CA GLN A 96 -2.01 -8.31 6.07
C GLN A 96 -1.98 -8.40 4.55
N VAL A 97 -2.72 -9.36 3.98
CA VAL A 97 -2.85 -9.52 2.52
C VAL A 97 -3.64 -8.36 1.93
N PHE A 98 -4.69 -7.88 2.63
CA PHE A 98 -5.39 -6.65 2.26
C PHE A 98 -4.44 -5.44 2.25
N LEU A 99 -3.64 -5.24 3.30
CA LEU A 99 -2.67 -4.14 3.35
C LEU A 99 -1.63 -4.23 2.23
N ALA A 100 -1.15 -5.44 1.91
CA ALA A 100 -0.23 -5.66 0.80
C ALA A 100 -0.87 -5.33 -0.55
N ALA A 101 -2.12 -5.74 -0.78
CA ALA A 101 -2.86 -5.40 -1.99
C ALA A 101 -3.05 -3.88 -2.14
N MET A 102 -3.44 -3.20 -1.06
CA MET A 102 -3.60 -1.75 -1.07
C MET A 102 -2.28 -1.01 -1.32
N ALA A 103 -1.17 -1.49 -0.74
CA ALA A 103 0.17 -0.93 -0.97
C ALA A 103 0.69 -1.13 -2.40
N LEU A 104 0.16 -2.11 -3.14
CA LEU A 104 0.51 -2.34 -4.55
C LEU A 104 -0.25 -1.39 -5.49
N ILE A 105 -1.49 -1.06 -5.13
CA ILE A 105 -2.42 -0.28 -5.96
C ILE A 105 -2.21 1.22 -5.75
N ILE A 106 -1.93 1.65 -4.51
CA ILE A 106 -1.74 3.04 -4.10
C ILE A 106 -0.25 3.30 -3.88
#